data_AF-A0A512MCF0-F1
#
_entry.id   AF-A0A512MCF0-F1
#
_cell.length_a   1.000
_cell.length_b   1.000
_cell.length_c   1.000
_cell.angle_alpha   90.00
_cell.angle_beta   90.00
_cell.angle_gamma   90.00
#
_symmetry.space_group_name_H-M   'P 1'
#
loop_
_entity.id
_entity.type
_entity.pdbx_description
1 polymer ?
#
loop_
_entity_poly.entity_id
_entity_poly.type
_entity_poly.pdbx_seq_one_letter_code
_entity_poly.pdbx_strand_id
1 'polypeptide(L)'
;MKSLLSVLLLWSASAALADTTEYIVCSGGPALRKWEDLRQSSMQHDRWWGNFVRTARVRMQELQKQQPPGTIITWLVYRDAYLRRASEDHDALTAHCESVRDTYKINLVWFRTGDDVINYINQGGGQVSRRSAKISGFEYFGHSNKFCFLFDYSSDVYASSTAWLHEAELSRINRGAFTRNAYCQSWGCHTGESMSKAWKKATGVPMVGAVGKTDYSFMHLRNWSVALGDGARWTR
;
A
#
# COMPACT_ATOMS: atom_id res chain seq x y z
N MET A 1 -25.88 -60.88 31.17
CA MET A 1 -25.62 -60.18 29.90
C MET A 1 -25.72 -58.67 30.16
N LYS A 2 -24.59 -57.98 30.29
CA LYS A 2 -24.53 -56.52 30.52
C LYS A 2 -24.28 -55.86 29.17
N SER A 3 -25.28 -55.15 28.65
CA SER A 3 -25.16 -54.40 27.39
C SER A 3 -24.53 -53.05 27.69
N LEU A 4 -23.31 -52.81 27.21
CA LEU A 4 -22.69 -51.48 27.19
C LEU A 4 -23.23 -50.70 25.99
N LEU A 5 -23.94 -49.61 26.26
CA LEU A 5 -24.30 -48.63 25.26
C LEU A 5 -23.14 -47.61 25.16
N SER A 6 -22.33 -47.72 24.12
CA SER A 6 -21.31 -46.71 23.79
C SER A 6 -21.96 -45.57 23.01
N VAL A 7 -22.08 -44.39 23.62
CA VAL A 7 -22.48 -43.16 22.94
C VAL A 7 -21.25 -42.55 22.28
N LEU A 8 -21.18 -42.60 20.95
CA LEU A 8 -20.20 -41.85 20.16
C LEU A 8 -20.65 -40.38 20.05
N LEU A 9 -19.97 -39.49 20.77
CA LEU A 9 -20.02 -38.06 20.49
C LEU A 9 -19.20 -37.76 19.23
N LEU A 10 -19.88 -37.51 18.12
CA LEU A 10 -19.29 -36.92 16.92
C LEU A 10 -19.03 -35.44 17.19
N TRP A 11 -17.78 -35.10 17.53
CA TRP A 11 -17.30 -33.72 17.47
C TRP A 11 -17.16 -33.34 15.98
N SER A 12 -18.18 -32.67 15.45
CA SER A 12 -18.05 -31.92 14.21
C SER A 12 -17.08 -30.77 14.44
N ALA A 13 -15.81 -30.98 14.10
CA ALA A 13 -14.89 -29.89 13.87
C ALA A 13 -15.41 -29.12 12.65
N SER A 14 -16.26 -28.11 12.88
CA SER A 14 -16.49 -27.08 11.88
C SER A 14 -15.15 -26.42 11.63
N ALA A 15 -14.46 -26.83 10.56
CA ALA A 15 -13.42 -26.02 9.97
C ALA A 15 -14.10 -24.68 9.66
N ALA A 16 -13.84 -23.67 10.49
CA ALA A 16 -14.22 -22.31 10.16
C ALA A 16 -13.63 -22.07 8.77
N LEU A 17 -14.50 -21.86 7.77
CA LEU A 17 -14.06 -21.36 6.48
C LEU A 17 -13.25 -20.11 6.82
N ALA A 18 -11.93 -20.16 6.61
CA ALA A 18 -11.09 -19.01 6.86
C ALA A 18 -11.66 -17.90 5.99
N ASP A 19 -12.15 -16.82 6.62
CA ASP A 19 -12.64 -15.66 5.90
C ASP A 19 -11.51 -15.21 4.97
N THR A 20 -11.75 -15.28 3.66
CA THR A 20 -10.82 -14.72 2.69
C THR A 20 -10.57 -13.26 3.08
N THR A 21 -9.31 -12.86 3.23
CA THR A 21 -8.97 -11.46 3.48
C THR A 21 -8.13 -10.92 2.34
N GLU A 22 -8.04 -9.60 2.29
CA GLU A 22 -7.19 -8.90 1.34
C GLU A 22 -6.17 -8.04 2.08
N TYR A 23 -4.91 -8.13 1.65
CA TYR A 23 -3.86 -7.21 2.04
C TYR A 23 -3.55 -6.26 0.89
N ILE A 24 -3.73 -4.97 1.12
CA ILE A 24 -3.52 -3.93 0.12
C ILE A 24 -2.13 -3.31 0.30
N VAL A 25 -1.36 -3.27 -0.79
CA VAL A 25 -0.17 -2.45 -0.93
C VAL A 25 -0.49 -1.36 -1.96
N CYS A 26 -0.30 -0.09 -1.61
CA CYS A 26 -0.57 1.06 -2.48
C CYS A 26 0.73 1.81 -2.77
N SER A 27 1.05 2.01 -4.04
CA SER A 27 2.26 2.69 -4.49
C SER A 27 1.93 3.96 -5.27
N GLY A 28 2.50 5.08 -4.83
CA GLY A 28 2.62 6.28 -5.64
C GLY A 28 3.66 6.12 -6.75
N GLY A 29 3.85 7.17 -7.54
CA GLY A 29 4.73 7.19 -8.69
C GLY A 29 5.98 8.05 -8.52
N PRO A 30 7.00 7.86 -9.38
CA PRO A 30 8.22 8.64 -9.35
C PRO A 30 8.05 10.00 -10.03
N ALA A 31 8.85 10.97 -9.61
CA ALA A 31 9.06 12.21 -10.36
C ALA A 31 9.71 11.96 -11.74
N LEU A 32 9.60 12.93 -12.65
CA LEU A 32 10.37 12.93 -13.90
C LEU A 32 11.78 13.49 -13.69
N ARG A 33 12.76 12.98 -14.44
CA ARG A 33 14.14 13.45 -14.46
C ARG A 33 14.22 14.93 -14.77
N LYS A 34 13.48 15.41 -15.78
CA LYS A 34 13.45 16.84 -16.12
C LYS A 34 13.05 17.75 -14.96
N TRP A 35 12.29 17.22 -13.99
CA TRP A 35 11.87 17.95 -12.80
C TRP A 35 12.85 17.74 -11.64
N GLU A 36 13.35 16.53 -11.44
CA GLU A 36 14.39 16.23 -10.44
C GLU A 36 15.69 16.97 -10.72
N ASP A 37 16.08 17.14 -11.98
CA ASP A 37 17.33 17.79 -12.38
C ASP A 37 17.29 19.32 -12.19
N LEU A 38 16.11 19.90 -11.91
CA LEU A 38 15.99 21.31 -11.47
C LEU A 38 16.23 21.48 -9.97
N ARG A 39 16.18 20.40 -9.19
CA ARG A 39 16.45 20.45 -7.74
C ARG A 39 17.95 20.53 -7.48
N GLN A 40 18.31 21.07 -6.31
CA GLN A 40 19.67 20.90 -5.79
C GLN A 40 19.97 19.40 -5.67
N SER A 41 21.21 19.00 -5.95
CA SER A 41 21.56 17.57 -5.98
C SER A 41 21.29 16.84 -4.66
N SER A 42 21.40 17.53 -3.53
CA SER A 42 21.07 17.01 -2.19
C SER A 42 19.56 16.85 -1.92
N MET A 43 18.72 17.46 -2.75
CA MET A 43 17.25 17.44 -2.64
C MET A 43 16.58 16.54 -3.68
N GLN A 44 17.36 15.93 -4.59
CA GLN A 44 16.86 14.91 -5.50
C GLN A 44 16.52 13.64 -4.72
N HIS A 45 15.35 13.09 -4.99
CA HIS A 45 14.79 11.96 -4.24
C HIS A 45 14.37 10.80 -5.15
N ASP A 46 13.95 11.07 -6.39
CA ASP A 46 13.48 10.06 -7.35
C ASP A 46 14.46 9.80 -8.49
N ARG A 47 15.73 9.63 -8.12
CA ARG A 47 16.80 9.32 -9.07
C ARG A 47 16.51 8.02 -9.83
N TRP A 48 15.88 7.06 -9.14
CA TRP A 48 15.47 5.78 -9.71
C TRP A 48 13.95 5.65 -9.67
N TRP A 49 13.36 5.31 -10.81
CA TRP A 49 11.91 5.15 -10.98
C TRP A 49 11.29 4.10 -10.03
N GLY A 50 12.11 3.14 -9.62
CA GLY A 50 11.71 1.96 -8.86
C GLY A 50 11.63 2.15 -7.35
N ASN A 51 11.92 3.35 -6.82
CA ASN A 51 12.02 3.59 -5.37
C ASN A 51 10.83 3.01 -4.58
N PHE A 52 9.60 3.35 -4.98
CA PHE A 52 8.40 2.89 -4.27
C PHE A 52 8.02 1.45 -4.63
N VAL A 53 8.04 1.11 -5.92
CA VAL A 53 7.55 -0.19 -6.40
C VAL A 53 8.48 -1.35 -6.05
N ARG A 54 9.80 -1.10 -5.90
CA ARG A 54 10.75 -2.14 -5.50
C ARG A 54 10.59 -2.54 -4.05
N THR A 55 10.46 -1.58 -3.15
CA THR A 55 10.23 -1.87 -1.73
C THR A 55 8.85 -2.51 -1.55
N ALA A 56 7.81 -2.01 -2.23
CA ALA A 56 6.49 -2.63 -2.26
C ALA A 56 6.54 -4.10 -2.71
N ARG A 57 7.29 -4.40 -3.78
CA ARG A 57 7.52 -5.78 -4.24
C ARG A 57 8.15 -6.66 -3.16
N VAL A 58 9.20 -6.19 -2.48
CA VAL A 58 9.84 -6.97 -1.40
C VAL A 58 8.86 -7.16 -0.24
N ARG A 59 8.10 -6.13 0.13
CA ARG A 59 7.07 -6.22 1.15
C ARG A 59 6.00 -7.25 0.81
N MET A 60 5.53 -7.29 -0.43
CA MET A 60 4.56 -8.30 -0.86
C MET A 60 5.10 -9.73 -0.73
N GLN A 61 6.39 -9.97 -0.97
CA GLN A 61 7.00 -11.29 -0.73
C GLN A 61 7.02 -11.68 0.75
N GLU A 62 7.26 -10.71 1.63
CA GLU A 62 7.18 -10.93 3.07
C GLU A 62 5.75 -11.23 3.49
N LEU A 63 4.78 -10.46 2.96
CA LEU A 63 3.36 -10.66 3.22
C LEU A 63 2.90 -12.06 2.80
N GLN A 64 3.37 -12.59 1.66
CA GLN A 64 3.06 -13.97 1.25
C GLN A 64 3.52 -15.03 2.26
N LYS A 65 4.56 -14.74 3.05
CA LYS A 65 5.09 -15.64 4.08
C LYS A 65 4.43 -15.43 5.44
N GLN A 66 4.00 -14.20 5.72
CA GLN A 66 3.53 -13.76 7.05
C GLN A 66 2.01 -13.83 7.19
N GLN A 67 1.26 -13.60 6.11
CA GLN A 67 -0.19 -13.56 6.14
C GLN A 67 -0.79 -14.98 6.15
N PRO A 68 -2.00 -15.17 6.72
CA PRO A 68 -2.70 -16.44 6.66
C PRO A 68 -2.86 -16.96 5.23
N PRO A 69 -2.76 -18.28 4.99
CA PRO A 69 -3.05 -18.88 3.70
C PRO A 69 -4.42 -18.42 3.17
N GLY A 70 -4.49 -18.08 1.88
CA GLY A 70 -5.71 -17.56 1.25
C GLY A 70 -5.89 -16.04 1.35
N THR A 71 -4.99 -15.31 2.01
CA THR A 71 -4.97 -13.84 1.95
C THR A 71 -4.59 -13.39 0.55
N ILE A 72 -5.49 -12.64 -0.09
CA ILE A 72 -5.25 -12.03 -1.40
C ILE A 72 -4.33 -10.84 -1.20
N ILE A 73 -3.25 -10.76 -1.97
CA ILE A 73 -2.40 -9.56 -1.98
C ILE A 73 -2.77 -8.74 -3.21
N THR A 74 -3.21 -7.51 -2.97
CA THR A 74 -3.51 -6.54 -4.02
C THR A 74 -2.47 -5.44 -4.01
N TRP A 75 -1.96 -5.09 -5.19
CA TRP A 75 -1.07 -3.98 -5.41
C TRP A 75 -1.77 -2.89 -6.23
N LEU A 76 -2.10 -1.77 -5.59
CA LEU A 76 -2.56 -0.58 -6.26
C LEU A 76 -1.36 0.27 -6.68
N VAL A 77 -1.25 0.61 -7.97
CA VAL A 77 -0.14 1.43 -8.48
C VAL A 77 -0.67 2.63 -9.25
N TYR A 78 -0.16 3.82 -8.93
CA TYR A 78 -0.52 5.04 -9.64
C TYR A 78 0.06 5.03 -11.05
N ARG A 79 -0.80 4.88 -12.06
CA ARG A 79 -0.37 4.53 -13.43
C ARG A 79 0.38 5.66 -14.14
N ASP A 80 -0.08 6.89 -13.99
CA ASP A 80 0.29 7.97 -14.90
C ASP A 80 1.72 8.47 -14.74
N ALA A 81 2.27 8.42 -13.53
CA ALA A 81 3.68 8.71 -13.31
C ALA A 81 4.58 7.70 -14.03
N TYR A 82 4.24 6.40 -13.99
CA TYR A 82 5.03 5.36 -14.65
C TYR A 82 4.97 5.46 -16.17
N LEU A 83 3.83 5.84 -16.76
CA LEU A 83 3.75 6.09 -18.21
C LEU A 83 4.62 7.26 -18.65
N ARG A 84 4.59 8.36 -17.90
CA ARG A 84 5.39 9.54 -18.22
C ARG A 84 6.87 9.26 -18.03
N ARG A 85 7.25 8.61 -16.93
CA ARG A 85 8.64 8.25 -16.65
C ARG A 85 9.16 7.20 -17.64
N ALA A 86 8.33 6.26 -18.07
CA ALA A 86 8.65 5.31 -19.14
C ALA A 86 9.00 6.00 -20.45
N SER A 87 8.28 7.07 -20.80
CA SER A 87 8.57 7.84 -22.00
C SER A 87 9.92 8.57 -21.93
N GLU A 88 10.33 9.02 -20.75
CA GLU A 88 11.60 9.74 -20.54
C GLU A 88 12.79 8.79 -20.43
N ASP A 89 12.62 7.67 -19.72
CA ASP A 89 13.67 6.66 -19.52
C ASP A 89 13.81 5.72 -20.73
N HIS A 90 12.90 5.79 -21.73
CA HIS A 90 12.79 4.87 -22.86
C HIS A 90 12.71 3.38 -22.43
N ASP A 91 12.03 3.12 -21.32
CA ASP A 91 11.87 1.80 -20.70
C ASP A 91 10.39 1.53 -20.37
N ALA A 92 9.92 0.30 -20.52
CA ALA A 92 8.52 -0.09 -20.35
C ALA A 92 8.17 -0.29 -18.86
N LEU A 93 8.20 0.78 -18.07
CA LEU A 93 8.07 0.69 -16.60
C LEU A 93 6.80 0.01 -16.09
N THR A 94 5.68 0.13 -16.82
CA THR A 94 4.44 -0.56 -16.47
C THR A 94 4.56 -2.08 -16.67
N ALA A 95 5.32 -2.53 -17.68
CA ALA A 95 5.58 -3.95 -17.91
C ALA A 95 6.43 -4.57 -16.78
N HIS A 96 7.33 -3.79 -16.16
CA HIS A 96 8.05 -4.24 -14.96
C HIS A 96 7.12 -4.44 -13.75
N CYS A 97 6.04 -3.67 -13.64
CA CYS A 97 5.04 -3.90 -12.60
C CYS A 97 4.16 -5.13 -12.92
N GLU A 98 3.83 -5.34 -14.19
CA GLU A 98 3.11 -6.53 -14.66
C GLU A 98 3.94 -7.81 -14.47
N SER A 99 5.26 -7.75 -14.67
CA SER A 99 6.13 -8.91 -14.42
C SER A 99 6.18 -9.28 -12.94
N VAL A 100 6.10 -8.30 -12.03
CA VAL A 100 5.94 -8.52 -10.59
C VAL A 100 4.61 -9.22 -10.30
N ARG A 101 3.50 -8.74 -10.90
CA ARG A 101 2.19 -9.40 -10.82
C ARG A 101 2.28 -10.86 -11.22
N ASP A 102 2.88 -11.13 -12.38
CA ASP A 102 2.93 -12.48 -12.96
C ASP A 102 3.85 -13.42 -12.18
N THR A 103 4.93 -12.89 -11.61
CA THR A 103 5.89 -13.66 -10.81
C THR A 103 5.28 -14.05 -9.47
N TYR A 104 4.65 -13.10 -8.77
CA TYR A 104 4.15 -13.32 -7.40
C TYR A 104 2.67 -13.69 -7.35
N LYS A 105 1.97 -13.74 -8.49
CA LYS A 105 0.54 -14.09 -8.59
C LYS A 105 -0.34 -13.22 -7.68
N ILE A 106 0.00 -11.94 -7.61
CA ILE A 106 -0.78 -10.93 -6.88
C ILE A 106 -1.84 -10.30 -7.80
N ASN A 107 -2.83 -9.64 -7.21
CA ASN A 107 -3.78 -8.81 -7.97
C ASN A 107 -3.17 -7.41 -8.19
N LEU A 108 -2.95 -7.01 -9.45
CA LEU A 108 -2.45 -5.66 -9.77
C LEU A 108 -3.62 -4.79 -10.23
N VAL A 109 -3.74 -3.62 -9.60
CA VAL A 109 -4.77 -2.63 -9.90
C VAL A 109 -4.10 -1.31 -10.23
N TRP A 110 -4.30 -0.85 -11.46
CA TRP A 110 -3.88 0.49 -11.85
C TRP A 110 -4.93 1.51 -11.42
N PHE A 111 -4.49 2.57 -10.76
CA PHE A 111 -5.35 3.69 -10.38
C PHE A 111 -4.78 5.02 -10.90
N ARG A 112 -5.62 6.04 -10.98
CA ARG A 112 -5.28 7.37 -11.53
C ARG A 112 -5.70 8.51 -10.60
N THR A 113 -6.59 8.27 -9.65
CA THR A 113 -7.11 9.31 -8.75
C THR A 113 -7.23 8.81 -7.31
N GLY A 114 -7.38 9.73 -6.35
CA GLY A 114 -7.75 9.36 -4.97
C GLY A 114 -9.13 8.70 -4.89
N ASP A 115 -10.05 9.08 -5.77
CA ASP A 115 -11.36 8.45 -5.90
C ASP A 115 -11.27 6.97 -6.27
N ASP A 116 -10.37 6.60 -7.19
CA ASP A 116 -10.14 5.20 -7.53
C ASP A 116 -9.70 4.38 -6.30
N VAL A 117 -8.83 4.95 -5.46
CA VAL A 117 -8.36 4.29 -4.23
C VAL A 117 -9.50 4.14 -3.23
N ILE A 118 -10.28 5.20 -2.99
CA ILE A 118 -11.45 5.15 -2.09
C ILE A 118 -12.46 4.11 -2.60
N ASN A 119 -12.78 4.13 -3.90
CA ASN A 119 -13.72 3.22 -4.51
C ASN A 119 -13.24 1.77 -4.40
N TYR A 120 -11.95 1.51 -4.65
CA TYR A 120 -11.37 0.20 -4.48
C TYR A 120 -11.40 -0.29 -3.02
N ILE A 121 -11.07 0.58 -2.06
CA ILE A 121 -11.19 0.24 -0.63
C ILE A 121 -12.64 -0.13 -0.30
N ASN A 122 -13.60 0.63 -0.80
CA ASN A 122 -15.02 0.46 -0.47
C ASN A 122 -15.66 -0.78 -1.11
N GLN A 123 -15.26 -1.12 -2.34
CA GLN A 123 -15.98 -2.07 -3.18
C GLN A 123 -15.12 -3.27 -3.61
N GLY A 124 -13.79 -3.10 -3.63
CA GLY A 124 -12.85 -4.00 -4.28
C GLY A 124 -12.73 -3.69 -5.77
N GLY A 125 -12.38 -4.70 -6.58
CA GLY A 125 -12.32 -4.61 -8.03
C GLY A 125 -12.69 -5.92 -8.71
N GLY A 126 -12.39 -6.05 -10.01
CA GLY A 126 -12.84 -7.20 -10.81
C GLY A 126 -12.44 -8.59 -10.27
N GLN A 127 -11.31 -8.69 -9.55
CA GLN A 127 -10.81 -9.94 -8.97
C GLN A 127 -11.13 -10.11 -7.48
N VAL A 128 -11.52 -9.04 -6.78
CA VAL A 128 -11.69 -9.04 -5.32
C VAL A 128 -12.94 -8.26 -4.96
N SER A 129 -13.92 -8.89 -4.33
CA SER A 129 -15.10 -8.18 -3.83
C SER A 129 -14.94 -7.83 -2.36
N ARG A 130 -15.23 -6.58 -1.97
CA ARG A 130 -15.19 -6.17 -0.56
C ARG A 130 -16.21 -6.91 0.31
N ARG A 131 -17.27 -7.46 -0.30
CA ARG A 131 -18.28 -8.26 0.41
C ARG A 131 -17.75 -9.61 0.89
N SER A 132 -16.83 -10.21 0.13
CA SER A 132 -16.27 -11.53 0.43
C SER A 132 -14.87 -11.47 1.04
N ALA A 133 -14.11 -10.40 0.79
CA ALA A 133 -12.78 -10.21 1.34
C ALA A 133 -12.65 -8.84 2.01
N LYS A 134 -12.51 -8.83 3.34
CA LYS A 134 -12.20 -7.60 4.09
C LYS A 134 -10.72 -7.31 4.09
N ILE A 135 -10.36 -6.04 4.22
CA ILE A 135 -8.97 -5.58 4.28
C ILE A 135 -8.37 -6.01 5.62
N SER A 136 -7.40 -6.93 5.59
CA SER A 136 -6.58 -7.33 6.74
C SER A 136 -5.31 -6.50 6.87
N GLY A 137 -4.93 -5.74 5.84
CA GLY A 137 -3.93 -4.70 5.99
C GLY A 137 -3.83 -3.75 4.80
N PHE A 138 -3.25 -2.58 5.04
CA PHE A 138 -3.04 -1.53 4.06
C PHE A 138 -1.67 -0.88 4.27
N GLU A 139 -0.79 -0.93 3.27
CA GLU A 139 0.51 -0.26 3.32
C GLU A 139 0.69 0.72 2.15
N TYR A 140 1.03 1.98 2.44
CA TYR A 140 1.31 3.00 1.43
C TYR A 140 2.80 3.26 1.26
N PHE A 141 3.28 3.26 0.00
CA PHE A 141 4.64 3.58 -0.41
C PHE A 141 4.61 4.72 -1.42
N GLY A 142 5.17 5.88 -1.09
CA GLY A 142 5.14 7.03 -1.98
C GLY A 142 5.48 8.32 -1.26
N HIS A 143 5.37 9.42 -1.99
CA HIS A 143 5.49 10.76 -1.42
C HIS A 143 4.30 11.08 -0.53
N SER A 144 4.54 11.89 0.48
CA SER A 144 3.47 12.39 1.32
C SER A 144 3.88 13.65 2.05
N ASN A 145 2.88 14.33 2.56
CA ASN A 145 3.03 15.30 3.63
C ASN A 145 2.13 14.87 4.80
N LYS A 146 1.97 15.72 5.81
CA LYS A 146 1.14 15.38 6.96
C LYS A 146 -0.34 15.11 6.64
N PHE A 147 -0.86 15.63 5.54
CA PHE A 147 -2.29 15.59 5.18
C PHE A 147 -2.62 14.69 4.00
N CYS A 148 -1.64 14.36 3.15
CA CYS A 148 -1.89 13.66 1.88
C CYS A 148 -0.97 12.47 1.64
N PHE A 149 -1.52 11.41 1.06
CA PHE A 149 -0.76 10.54 0.18
C PHE A 149 -0.66 11.21 -1.18
N LEU A 150 0.57 11.50 -1.63
CA LEU A 150 0.82 12.17 -2.90
C LEU A 150 1.15 11.07 -3.93
N PHE A 151 0.13 10.62 -4.65
CA PHE A 151 0.28 9.55 -5.65
C PHE A 151 1.16 10.01 -6.81
N ASP A 152 1.03 11.27 -7.17
CA ASP A 152 1.99 12.02 -7.97
C ASP A 152 2.82 12.95 -7.07
N TYR A 153 4.10 13.15 -7.39
CA TYR A 153 4.81 14.34 -6.98
C TYR A 153 5.95 14.63 -7.96
N SER A 154 5.91 15.79 -8.61
CA SER A 154 6.86 16.16 -9.66
C SER A 154 6.94 15.15 -10.81
N SER A 155 5.86 14.44 -11.13
CA SER A 155 5.77 13.73 -12.41
C SER A 155 5.00 14.53 -13.47
N ASP A 156 4.15 15.48 -13.05
CA ASP A 156 3.42 16.40 -13.94
C ASP A 156 4.01 17.80 -13.89
N VAL A 157 3.92 18.40 -12.71
CA VAL A 157 4.27 19.78 -12.42
C VAL A 157 5.41 19.77 -11.41
N TYR A 158 6.46 20.55 -11.67
CA TYR A 158 7.60 20.67 -10.78
C TYR A 158 7.19 21.01 -9.35
N ALA A 159 7.72 20.24 -8.39
CA ALA A 159 7.52 20.42 -6.94
C ALA A 159 6.06 20.37 -6.46
N SER A 160 5.14 19.81 -7.25
CA SER A 160 3.72 19.70 -6.91
C SER A 160 3.17 18.30 -7.19
N SER A 161 1.96 18.04 -6.71
CA SER A 161 1.19 16.82 -6.96
C SER A 161 -0.10 17.17 -7.70
N THR A 162 -0.42 16.45 -8.77
CA THR A 162 -1.72 16.55 -9.45
C THR A 162 -2.67 15.41 -9.11
N ALA A 163 -2.22 14.43 -8.34
CA ALA A 163 -3.03 13.31 -7.86
C ALA A 163 -2.65 12.93 -6.42
N TRP A 164 -3.62 13.02 -5.51
CA TRP A 164 -3.44 12.73 -4.09
C TRP A 164 -4.70 12.12 -3.47
N LEU A 165 -4.56 11.63 -2.25
CA LEU A 165 -5.66 11.33 -1.33
C LEU A 165 -5.46 12.20 -0.08
N HIS A 166 -6.36 13.16 0.14
CA HIS A 166 -6.29 14.07 1.28
C HIS A 166 -7.04 13.49 2.48
N GLU A 167 -6.56 13.74 3.70
CA GLU A 167 -7.15 13.21 4.93
C GLU A 167 -8.64 13.57 5.13
N ALA A 168 -9.06 14.71 4.58
CA ALA A 168 -10.45 15.18 4.60
C ALA A 168 -11.41 14.26 3.82
N GLU A 169 -10.89 13.55 2.81
CA GLU A 169 -11.66 12.66 1.95
C GLU A 169 -11.83 11.27 2.57
N LEU A 170 -11.05 10.94 3.61
CA LEU A 170 -11.09 9.62 4.24
C LEU A 170 -12.45 9.29 4.86
N SER A 171 -13.27 10.31 5.17
CA SER A 171 -14.66 10.11 5.63
C SER A 171 -15.53 9.34 4.63
N ARG A 172 -15.12 9.29 3.36
CA ARG A 172 -15.77 8.53 2.29
C ARG A 172 -15.40 7.03 2.31
N ILE A 173 -14.42 6.62 3.11
CA ILE A 173 -14.06 5.22 3.28
C ILE A 173 -15.10 4.52 4.14
N ASN A 174 -15.61 3.40 3.65
CA ASN A 174 -16.46 2.50 4.39
C ASN A 174 -15.64 1.81 5.49
N ARG A 175 -15.86 2.22 6.73
CA ARG A 175 -15.25 1.62 7.92
C ARG A 175 -15.38 0.09 7.96
N GLY A 176 -16.51 -0.45 7.47
CA GLY A 176 -16.78 -1.89 7.41
C GLY A 176 -15.91 -2.67 6.41
N ALA A 177 -15.13 -1.97 5.58
CA ALA A 177 -14.22 -2.59 4.63
C ALA A 177 -13.02 -3.27 5.29
N PHE A 178 -12.63 -2.83 6.50
CA PHE A 178 -11.48 -3.35 7.22
C PHE A 178 -11.88 -4.44 8.22
N THR A 179 -10.98 -5.40 8.46
CA THR A 179 -11.07 -6.27 9.62
C THR A 179 -10.73 -5.46 10.88
N ARG A 180 -11.22 -5.91 12.06
CA ARG A 180 -10.98 -5.19 13.32
C ARG A 180 -9.50 -5.09 13.70
N ASN A 181 -8.70 -6.05 13.27
CA ASN A 181 -7.28 -6.17 13.60
C ASN A 181 -6.38 -5.84 12.40
N ALA A 182 -6.90 -5.11 11.40
CA ALA A 182 -6.13 -4.82 10.22
C ALA A 182 -4.84 -4.05 10.55
N TYR A 183 -3.74 -4.38 9.87
CA TYR A 183 -2.50 -3.63 10.00
C TYR A 183 -2.44 -2.51 8.96
N CYS A 184 -2.31 -1.25 9.38
CA CYS A 184 -2.15 -0.13 8.46
C CYS A 184 -0.81 0.58 8.69
N GLN A 185 -0.09 0.88 7.62
CA GLN A 185 1.13 1.68 7.67
C GLN A 185 1.28 2.58 6.46
N SER A 186 1.78 3.79 6.68
CA SER A 186 2.33 4.64 5.63
C SER A 186 3.84 4.72 5.80
N TRP A 187 4.55 4.47 4.70
CA TRP A 187 6.01 4.61 4.59
C TRP A 187 6.42 5.97 4.01
N GLY A 188 5.46 6.88 3.85
CA GLY A 188 5.72 8.24 3.40
C GLY A 188 6.06 9.19 4.56
N CYS A 189 6.74 10.29 4.23
CA CYS A 189 7.11 11.36 5.16
C CYS A 189 5.87 11.99 5.85
N HIS A 190 6.03 12.37 7.12
CA HIS A 190 5.12 13.22 7.89
C HIS A 190 3.69 12.70 8.13
N THR A 191 3.30 11.53 7.63
CA THR A 191 1.91 11.02 7.76
C THR A 191 1.48 10.78 9.21
N GLY A 192 2.43 10.52 10.11
CA GLY A 192 2.18 10.40 11.54
C GLY A 192 1.76 11.70 12.23
N GLU A 193 1.92 12.86 11.58
CA GLU A 193 1.62 14.17 12.15
C GLU A 193 0.15 14.57 12.02
N SER A 194 -0.61 14.00 11.07
CA SER A 194 -2.06 14.21 10.94
C SER A 194 -2.80 13.04 10.30
N MET A 195 -2.37 12.61 9.11
CA MET A 195 -2.99 11.54 8.32
C MET A 195 -3.30 10.27 9.13
N SER A 196 -2.38 9.79 9.97
CA SER A 196 -2.60 8.61 10.83
C SER A 196 -3.82 8.73 11.75
N LYS A 197 -4.03 9.91 12.34
CA LYS A 197 -5.18 10.18 13.22
C LYS A 197 -6.47 10.24 12.41
N ALA A 198 -6.45 10.89 11.26
CA ALA A 198 -7.60 10.96 10.35
C ALA A 198 -7.99 9.57 9.82
N TRP A 199 -7.00 8.75 9.45
CA TRP A 199 -7.19 7.37 9.04
C TRP A 199 -7.90 6.55 10.12
N LYS A 200 -7.39 6.57 11.36
CA LYS A 200 -8.03 5.88 12.48
C LYS A 200 -9.46 6.35 12.72
N LYS A 201 -9.74 7.65 12.56
CA LYS A 201 -11.10 8.19 12.69
C LYS A 201 -12.04 7.63 11.62
N ALA A 202 -11.58 7.53 10.37
CA ALA A 202 -12.38 7.04 9.25
C ALA A 202 -12.57 5.52 9.26
N THR A 203 -11.48 4.76 9.44
CA THR A 203 -11.45 3.30 9.27
C THR A 203 -11.61 2.55 10.59
N GLY A 204 -11.44 3.22 11.73
CA GLY A 204 -11.35 2.57 13.03
C GLY A 204 -10.04 1.83 13.27
N VAL A 205 -9.12 1.81 12.31
CA VAL A 205 -7.87 1.06 12.35
C VAL A 205 -6.71 2.05 12.54
N PRO A 206 -5.82 1.88 13.53
CA PRO A 206 -4.62 2.71 13.67
C PRO A 206 -3.69 2.56 12.46
N MET A 207 -3.14 3.67 11.98
CA MET A 207 -2.12 3.66 10.93
C MET A 207 -0.78 4.10 11.49
N VAL A 208 0.24 3.24 11.36
CA VAL A 208 1.62 3.63 11.61
C VAL A 208 2.04 4.67 10.58
N GLY A 209 2.56 5.82 11.01
CA GLY A 209 3.06 6.87 10.12
C GLY A 209 4.32 7.53 10.69
N ALA A 210 5.10 8.17 9.82
CA ALA A 210 6.31 8.88 10.23
C ALA A 210 5.98 10.29 10.74
N VAL A 211 6.57 10.67 11.87
CA VAL A 211 6.79 12.08 12.22
C VAL A 211 8.18 12.43 11.71
N GLY A 212 8.28 13.39 10.79
CA GLY A 212 9.51 13.65 10.04
C GLY A 212 9.63 12.87 8.71
N LYS A 213 10.83 12.88 8.11
CA LYS A 213 11.09 12.30 6.79
C LYS A 213 11.30 10.78 6.87
N THR A 214 10.87 10.07 5.82
CA THR A 214 11.35 8.72 5.52
C THR A 214 12.47 8.78 4.50
N ASP A 215 13.29 7.73 4.45
CA ASP A 215 14.47 7.65 3.61
C ASP A 215 14.42 6.39 2.73
N TYR A 216 14.32 6.63 1.43
CA TYR A 216 14.35 5.63 0.36
C TYR A 216 15.73 5.54 -0.31
N SER A 217 16.72 6.30 0.16
CA SER A 217 18.09 6.25 -0.35
C SER A 217 18.74 4.92 0.00
N PHE A 218 19.66 4.44 -0.84
CA PHE A 218 20.48 3.25 -0.55
C PHE A 218 19.71 2.01 -0.05
N MET A 219 18.44 1.86 -0.45
CA MET A 219 17.57 0.75 -0.01
C MET A 219 18.17 -0.63 -0.29
N HIS A 220 18.97 -0.76 -1.36
CA HIS A 220 19.68 -2.00 -1.68
C HIS A 220 20.66 -2.46 -0.59
N LEU A 221 21.16 -1.55 0.25
CA LEU A 221 22.01 -1.86 1.42
C LEU A 221 21.20 -2.29 2.65
N ARG A 222 19.88 -2.13 2.63
CA ARG A 222 18.98 -2.36 3.77
C ARG A 222 17.86 -3.34 3.43
N ASN A 223 18.14 -4.34 2.60
CA ASN A 223 17.16 -5.32 2.14
C ASN A 223 15.86 -4.70 1.57
N TRP A 224 15.98 -3.53 0.93
CA TRP A 224 14.84 -2.76 0.42
C TRP A 224 13.84 -2.28 1.47
N SER A 225 14.26 -2.19 2.73
CA SER A 225 13.46 -1.59 3.80
C SER A 225 13.57 -0.07 3.79
N VAL A 226 12.43 0.60 3.97
CA VAL A 226 12.35 2.05 4.12
C VAL A 226 12.85 2.44 5.51
N ALA A 227 13.72 3.44 5.58
CA ALA A 227 14.22 3.97 6.86
C ALA A 227 13.55 5.29 7.24
N LEU A 228 13.86 5.76 8.44
CA LEU A 228 13.55 7.11 8.89
C LEU A 228 14.77 8.00 8.62
N GLY A 229 14.52 9.25 8.25
CA GLY A 229 15.56 10.28 8.23
C GLY A 229 15.93 10.72 9.65
N ASP A 230 17.01 11.49 9.76
CA ASP A 230 17.52 11.97 11.06
C ASP A 230 16.43 12.71 11.86
N GLY A 231 16.29 12.32 13.13
CA GLY A 231 15.30 12.87 14.07
C GLY A 231 13.85 12.43 13.82
N ALA A 232 13.57 11.62 12.81
CA ALA A 232 12.23 11.10 12.54
C ALA A 232 11.91 9.86 13.40
N ARG A 233 10.62 9.60 13.60
CA ARG A 233 10.12 8.46 14.38
C ARG A 233 8.79 7.94 13.87
N TRP A 234 8.51 6.67 14.11
CA TRP A 234 7.19 6.07 13.87
C TRP A 234 6.21 6.43 14.99
N THR A 235 4.93 6.61 14.65
CA THR A 235 3.82 6.80 15.59
C THR A 235 2.55 6.11 15.08
N ARG A 236 1.57 5.91 15.96
CA ARG A 236 0.24 5.35 15.64
C ARG A 236 -0.88 6.28 16.10
#